data_AF-A0A286M336-F1
#
_entry.id   AF-A0A286M336-F1
#
_cell.length_a   1.000
_cell.length_b   1.000
_cell.length_c   1.000
_cell.angle_alpha   90.00
_cell.angle_beta   90.00
_cell.angle_gamma   90.00
#
_symmetry.space_group_name_H-M   'P 1'
#
loop_
_entity.id
_entity.type
_entity.pdbx_description
1 polymer ?
#
loop_
_entity_poly.entity_id
_entity_poly.type
_entity_poly.pdbx_seq_one_letter_code
_entity_poly.pdbx_strand_id
1 'polypeptide(L)'
;MDENDIKAAVLNYLLLQGRIKRGCAIANEFALRKASVRADLAILEQRFIGIEIKSPADSLRRLETQINSYKEYFDQVMMFVATNHVKNINLNDYQGVEVYAVGQSSHITPISQQTDSKQASGEALLKLLTKNERERLCVDETPMQERRAFELAFSKRYCETSELFWNVVGKRRRIKVLDLHLLSKYRPQREAALFLKKQNEQRWTQWTSEIMGLTPTTV
;
A
#
# COMPACT_ATOMS: atom_id res chain seq x y z
N MET A 1 12.64 3.17 -12.22
CA MET A 1 11.54 2.37 -11.66
C MET A 1 11.43 2.77 -10.21
N ASP A 2 10.38 3.51 -9.89
CA ASP A 2 10.09 3.92 -8.52
C ASP A 2 9.20 2.87 -7.82
N GLU A 3 8.82 3.15 -6.58
CA GLU A 3 7.96 2.26 -5.79
C GLU A 3 6.56 2.08 -6.41
N ASN A 4 5.99 3.12 -7.03
CA ASN A 4 4.66 3.04 -7.62
C ASN A 4 4.66 2.19 -8.89
N ASP A 5 5.73 2.25 -9.70
CA ASP A 5 5.94 1.33 -10.81
C ASP A 5 5.89 -0.13 -10.32
N ILE A 6 6.58 -0.40 -9.21
CA ILE A 6 6.61 -1.74 -8.59
C ILE A 6 5.24 -2.14 -8.06
N LYS A 7 4.52 -1.25 -7.35
CA LYS A 7 3.16 -1.50 -6.86
C LYS A 7 2.21 -1.91 -8.00
N ALA A 8 2.21 -1.17 -9.10
CA ALA A 8 1.40 -1.49 -10.27
C ALA A 8 1.79 -2.85 -10.88
N ALA A 9 3.09 -3.15 -10.96
CA ALA A 9 3.60 -4.42 -11.43
C ALA A 9 3.18 -5.60 -10.54
N VAL A 10 3.31 -5.45 -9.23
CA VAL A 10 2.92 -6.45 -8.22
C VAL A 10 1.44 -6.77 -8.32
N LEU A 11 0.57 -5.77 -8.37
CA LEU A 11 -0.87 -6.02 -8.51
C LEU A 11 -1.22 -6.74 -9.82
N ASN A 12 -0.57 -6.37 -10.94
CA ASN A 12 -0.74 -7.10 -12.20
C ASN A 12 -0.25 -8.56 -12.09
N TYR A 13 0.91 -8.78 -11.48
CA TYR A 13 1.47 -10.10 -11.27
C TYR A 13 0.54 -10.97 -10.43
N LEU A 14 0.06 -10.47 -9.28
CA LEU A 14 -0.85 -11.21 -8.42
C LEU A 14 -2.20 -11.52 -9.08
N LEU A 15 -2.73 -10.61 -9.91
CA LEU A 15 -3.92 -10.88 -10.72
C LEU A 15 -3.68 -11.99 -11.73
N LEU A 16 -2.56 -11.94 -12.47
CA LEU A 16 -2.22 -12.94 -13.48
C LEU A 16 -1.98 -14.32 -12.86
N GLN A 17 -1.41 -14.37 -11.65
CA GLN A 17 -1.23 -15.60 -10.88
C GLN A 17 -2.51 -16.08 -10.18
N GLY A 18 -3.63 -15.35 -10.30
CA GLY A 18 -4.90 -15.70 -9.65
C GLY A 18 -4.87 -15.60 -8.11
N ARG A 19 -3.85 -14.93 -7.54
CA ARG A 19 -3.68 -14.77 -6.08
C ARG A 19 -4.59 -13.72 -5.49
N ILE A 20 -5.00 -12.76 -6.31
CA ILE A 20 -6.03 -11.77 -5.98
C ILE A 20 -7.03 -11.72 -7.12
N LYS A 21 -8.27 -11.34 -6.81
CA LYS A 21 -9.32 -11.17 -7.80
C LYS A 21 -9.71 -9.69 -7.89
N ARG A 22 -10.31 -9.34 -9.02
CA ARG A 22 -10.94 -8.03 -9.16
C ARG A 22 -12.12 -7.94 -8.18
N GLY A 23 -12.23 -6.80 -7.49
CA GLY A 23 -13.24 -6.58 -6.46
C GLY A 23 -12.74 -6.80 -5.03
N CYS A 24 -11.50 -7.29 -4.84
CA CYS A 24 -10.92 -7.40 -3.52
C CYS A 24 -10.62 -6.04 -2.89
N ALA A 25 -10.61 -5.99 -1.55
CA ALA A 25 -10.30 -4.76 -0.85
C ALA A 25 -8.78 -4.56 -0.82
N ILE A 26 -8.33 -3.40 -1.31
CA ILE A 26 -6.91 -3.02 -1.33
C ILE A 26 -6.73 -1.72 -0.54
N ALA A 27 -5.76 -1.73 0.37
CA ALA A 27 -5.26 -0.55 1.05
C ALA A 27 -3.84 -0.24 0.56
N ASN A 28 -3.65 0.95 0.01
CA ASN A 28 -2.32 1.51 -0.26
C ASN A 28 -1.85 2.23 1.01
N GLU A 29 -0.59 2.02 1.41
CA GLU A 29 0.01 2.63 2.59
C GLU A 29 -0.72 2.35 3.93
N PHE A 30 -1.04 1.08 4.16
CA PHE A 30 -1.83 0.61 5.31
C PHE A 30 -1.04 0.68 6.63
N ALA A 31 -1.45 1.55 7.55
CA ALA A 31 -0.79 1.68 8.84
C ALA A 31 -1.06 0.47 9.75
N LEU A 32 0.00 -0.04 10.37
CA LEU A 32 -0.07 -1.06 11.42
C LEU A 32 -0.11 -0.40 12.82
N ARG A 33 -0.27 -1.20 13.87
CA ARG A 33 -0.44 -0.71 15.26
C ARG A 33 0.76 0.10 15.79
N LYS A 34 1.98 -0.18 15.33
CA LYS A 34 3.13 0.71 15.55
C LYS A 34 3.06 1.82 14.50
N ALA A 35 2.82 3.06 14.93
CA ALA A 35 2.64 4.23 14.05
C ALA A 35 3.78 4.47 13.04
N SER A 36 4.93 3.80 13.18
CA SER A 36 6.07 3.88 12.28
C SER A 36 6.10 2.83 11.16
N VAL A 37 5.26 1.80 11.20
CA VAL A 37 5.25 0.72 10.18
C VAL A 37 3.97 0.78 9.38
N ARG A 38 4.14 0.85 8.05
CA ARG A 38 3.05 0.86 7.08
C ARG A 38 3.33 -0.23 6.06
N ALA A 39 2.27 -0.95 5.68
CA ALA A 39 2.33 -1.84 4.54
C ALA A 39 2.15 -1.07 3.25
N ASP A 40 3.06 -1.29 2.30
CA ASP A 40 3.00 -0.68 0.98
C ASP A 40 1.66 -1.03 0.31
N LEU A 41 1.28 -2.31 0.39
CA LEU A 41 -0.06 -2.78 0.07
C LEU A 41 -0.53 -3.77 1.14
N ALA A 42 -1.78 -3.62 1.55
CA ALA A 42 -2.52 -4.64 2.27
C ALA A 42 -3.74 -5.05 1.46
N ILE A 43 -3.93 -6.35 1.22
CA ILE A 43 -4.98 -6.88 0.36
C ILE A 43 -5.78 -7.91 1.13
N LEU A 44 -7.10 -7.75 1.15
CA LEU A 44 -8.02 -8.72 1.73
C LEU A 44 -8.75 -9.48 0.61
N GLU A 45 -8.44 -10.77 0.50
CA GLU A 45 -9.10 -11.75 -0.38
C GLU A 45 -9.49 -12.97 0.48
N GLN A 46 -9.17 -14.20 0.07
CA GLN A 46 -9.28 -15.42 0.88
C GLN A 46 -8.32 -15.40 2.08
N ARG A 47 -7.26 -14.60 1.98
CA ARG A 47 -6.26 -14.36 3.01
C ARG A 47 -6.01 -12.86 3.11
N PHE A 48 -5.54 -12.42 4.27
CA PHE A 48 -5.04 -11.07 4.48
C PHE A 48 -3.55 -11.02 4.16
N ILE A 49 -3.22 -10.37 3.04
CA ILE A 49 -1.89 -10.35 2.43
C ILE A 49 -1.24 -8.99 2.71
N GLY A 50 -0.03 -9.02 3.25
CA GLY A 50 0.82 -7.85 3.46
C GLY A 50 1.98 -7.85 2.49
N ILE A 51 2.18 -6.74 1.79
CA ILE A 51 3.23 -6.59 0.79
C ILE A 51 4.17 -5.46 1.20
N GLU A 52 5.46 -5.77 1.26
CA GLU A 52 6.56 -4.82 1.42
C GLU A 52 7.33 -4.73 0.10
N ILE A 53 7.67 -3.51 -0.32
CA ILE A 53 8.37 -3.19 -1.56
C ILE A 53 9.67 -2.45 -1.23
N LYS A 54 10.75 -2.84 -1.89
CA LYS A 54 12.03 -2.11 -1.87
C LYS A 54 12.45 -1.76 -3.29
N SER A 55 12.28 -0.51 -3.67
CA SER A 55 12.76 0.06 -4.92
C SER A 55 14.29 0.11 -4.96
N PRO A 56 14.90 0.35 -6.14
CA PRO A 56 16.36 0.40 -6.26
C PRO A 56 17.04 1.42 -5.33
N ALA A 57 16.35 2.51 -5.01
CA ALA A 57 16.87 3.59 -4.18
C ALA A 57 16.67 3.36 -2.66
N ASP A 58 15.87 2.36 -2.27
CA ASP A 58 15.56 2.12 -0.87
C ASP A 58 16.73 1.55 -0.07
N SER A 59 16.70 1.80 1.23
CA SER A 59 17.59 1.16 2.20
C SER A 59 16.90 -0.06 2.84
N LEU A 60 17.67 -1.13 3.07
CA LEU A 60 17.19 -2.33 3.74
C LEU A 60 17.27 -2.25 5.28
N ARG A 61 17.80 -1.15 5.84
CA ARG A 61 18.08 -1.01 7.30
C ARG A 61 16.87 -1.26 8.21
N ARG A 62 15.64 -1.01 7.74
CA ARG A 62 14.40 -1.19 8.51
C ARG A 62 13.64 -2.46 8.15
N LEU A 63 14.10 -3.20 7.15
CA LEU A 63 13.33 -4.27 6.52
C LEU A 63 12.97 -5.37 7.53
N GLU A 64 13.93 -5.81 8.34
CA GLU A 64 13.70 -6.84 9.35
C GLU A 64 12.58 -6.46 10.33
N THR A 65 12.63 -5.25 10.90
CA THR A 65 11.59 -4.75 11.83
C THR A 65 10.22 -4.65 11.15
N GLN A 66 10.18 -4.25 9.88
CA GLN A 66 8.95 -4.20 9.09
C GLN A 66 8.39 -5.61 8.92
N ILE A 67 9.17 -6.55 8.38
CA ILE A 67 8.73 -7.92 8.15
C ILE A 67 8.30 -8.64 9.43
N ASN A 68 9.01 -8.45 10.53
CA ASN A 68 8.62 -9.01 11.82
C ASN A 68 7.27 -8.48 12.30
N SER A 69 6.98 -7.20 12.04
CA SER A 69 5.65 -6.63 12.32
C SER A 69 4.58 -7.22 11.39
N TYR A 70 4.90 -7.50 10.13
CA TYR A 70 3.93 -8.07 9.19
C TYR A 70 3.54 -9.50 9.58
N LYS A 71 4.48 -10.32 10.04
CA LYS A 71 4.24 -11.70 10.50
C LYS A 71 3.28 -11.82 11.70
N GLU A 72 3.04 -10.72 12.41
CA GLU A 72 2.05 -10.65 13.49
C GLU A 72 0.61 -10.54 12.94
N TYR A 73 0.44 -9.84 11.81
CA TYR A 73 -0.85 -9.30 11.38
C TYR A 73 -1.38 -9.90 10.08
N PHE A 74 -0.51 -10.37 9.20
CA PHE A 74 -0.90 -10.90 7.91
C PHE A 74 -0.86 -12.43 7.91
N ASP A 75 -1.81 -13.04 7.20
CA ASP A 75 -1.78 -14.49 6.94
C ASP A 75 -0.67 -14.85 5.95
N GLN A 76 -0.30 -13.89 5.11
CA GLN A 76 0.71 -14.06 4.09
C GLN A 76 1.52 -12.77 3.94
N VAL A 77 2.84 -12.90 3.99
CA VAL A 77 3.77 -11.79 3.79
C VAL A 77 4.52 -12.02 2.49
N MET A 78 4.48 -11.01 1.62
CA MET A 78 5.25 -11.00 0.38
C MET A 78 6.19 -9.81 0.36
N MET A 79 7.41 -10.04 -0.08
CA MET A 79 8.44 -9.02 -0.20
C MET A 79 8.90 -8.94 -1.65
N PHE A 80 8.78 -7.76 -2.25
CA PHE A 80 9.23 -7.49 -3.62
C PHE A 80 10.39 -6.52 -3.60
N VAL A 81 11.57 -6.98 -4.01
CA VAL A 81 12.80 -6.20 -3.93
C VAL A 81 13.40 -6.00 -5.31
N ALA A 82 13.91 -4.81 -5.58
CA ALA A 82 14.69 -4.56 -6.77
C ALA A 82 15.91 -5.50 -6.83
N THR A 83 16.29 -5.91 -8.04
CA THR A 83 17.36 -6.91 -8.25
C THR A 83 18.70 -6.53 -7.61
N ASN A 84 19.00 -5.24 -7.46
CA ASN A 84 20.22 -4.77 -6.80
C ASN A 84 20.27 -5.09 -5.30
N HIS A 85 19.13 -5.32 -4.65
CA HIS A 85 19.01 -5.66 -3.24
C HIS A 85 19.13 -7.16 -2.95
N VAL A 86 18.91 -8.02 -3.94
CA VAL A 86 18.82 -9.49 -3.76
C VAL A 86 20.05 -10.07 -3.07
N LYS A 87 21.25 -9.61 -3.44
CA LYS A 87 22.51 -10.06 -2.83
C LYS A 87 22.68 -9.68 -1.36
N ASN A 88 21.91 -8.71 -0.88
CA ASN A 88 21.95 -8.21 0.50
C ASN A 88 20.85 -8.83 1.38
N ILE A 89 20.10 -9.80 0.85
CA ILE A 89 19.01 -10.49 1.55
C ILE A 89 19.46 -11.91 1.86
N ASN A 90 19.52 -12.23 3.14
CA ASN A 90 19.68 -13.60 3.60
C ASN A 90 18.29 -14.21 3.82
N LEU A 91 17.94 -15.22 3.03
CA LEU A 91 16.61 -15.84 3.07
C LEU A 91 16.30 -16.51 4.43
N ASN A 92 17.32 -16.91 5.18
CA ASN A 92 17.12 -17.50 6.50
C ASN A 92 16.52 -16.51 7.50
N ASP A 93 16.75 -15.21 7.33
CA ASP A 93 16.20 -14.16 8.20
C ASP A 93 14.71 -13.92 7.90
N TYR A 94 14.22 -14.42 6.76
CA TYR A 94 12.88 -14.18 6.23
C TYR A 94 12.09 -15.47 5.99
N GLN A 95 12.31 -16.51 6.81
CA GLN A 95 11.48 -17.73 6.78
C GLN A 95 9.99 -17.40 6.89
N GLY A 96 9.14 -18.09 6.12
CA GLY A 96 7.70 -17.84 6.06
C GLY A 96 7.29 -16.59 5.28
N VAL A 97 8.23 -15.92 4.60
CA VAL A 97 7.99 -14.77 3.72
C VAL A 97 8.31 -15.16 2.30
N GLU A 98 7.39 -14.85 1.38
CA GLU A 98 7.67 -15.01 -0.03
C GLU A 98 8.50 -13.85 -0.55
N VAL A 99 9.59 -14.15 -1.24
CA VAL A 99 10.55 -13.16 -1.71
C VAL A 99 10.61 -13.19 -3.22
N TYR A 100 10.47 -12.01 -3.83
CA TYR A 100 10.45 -11.81 -5.27
C TYR A 100 11.47 -10.75 -5.68
N ALA A 101 12.23 -11.03 -6.74
CA ALA A 101 13.03 -10.04 -7.43
C ALA A 101 12.14 -9.26 -8.41
N VAL A 102 12.33 -7.94 -8.47
CA VAL A 102 11.74 -7.06 -9.48
C VAL A 102 12.87 -6.51 -10.34
N GLY A 103 12.97 -7.02 -11.56
CA GLY A 103 13.98 -6.64 -12.54
C GLY A 103 13.56 -5.42 -13.37
N GLN A 104 14.33 -5.18 -14.43
CA GLN A 104 14.00 -4.18 -15.43
C GLN A 104 12.65 -4.48 -16.09
N SER A 105 11.97 -3.45 -16.57
CA SER A 105 10.63 -3.56 -17.19
C SER A 105 9.57 -4.22 -16.30
N SER A 106 9.77 -4.17 -14.98
CA SER A 106 8.86 -4.74 -13.98
C SER A 106 8.66 -6.25 -14.10
N HIS A 107 9.65 -6.98 -14.65
CA HIS A 107 9.63 -8.44 -14.62
C HIS A 107 9.81 -8.93 -13.19
N ILE A 108 8.93 -9.82 -12.75
CA ILE A 108 8.91 -10.36 -11.38
C ILE A 108 9.36 -11.82 -11.43
N THR A 109 10.37 -12.16 -10.64
CA THR A 109 10.92 -13.51 -10.54
C THR A 109 10.86 -13.99 -9.08
N PRO A 110 10.28 -15.16 -8.78
CA PRO A 110 10.31 -15.72 -7.43
C PRO A 110 11.75 -16.07 -7.03
N ILE A 111 12.17 -15.66 -5.82
CA ILE A 111 13.44 -16.05 -5.20
C ILE A 111 13.20 -17.13 -4.14
N SER A 112 12.18 -16.94 -3.31
CA SER A 112 11.73 -17.90 -2.31
C SER A 112 10.22 -17.86 -2.23
N GLN A 113 9.58 -19.03 -2.23
CA GLN A 113 8.14 -19.17 -2.06
C GLN A 113 7.82 -19.97 -0.78
N GLN A 114 8.75 -20.00 0.17
CA GLN A 114 8.52 -20.59 1.47
C GLN A 114 7.47 -19.75 2.21
N THR A 115 6.29 -20.32 2.36
CA THR A 115 5.19 -19.74 3.15
C THR A 115 5.01 -20.58 4.39
N ASP A 116 4.87 -19.92 5.54
CA ASP A 116 4.25 -20.56 6.68
C ASP A 116 2.75 -20.49 6.44
N SER A 117 2.04 -21.62 6.52
CA SER A 117 0.57 -21.60 6.46
C SER A 117 0.03 -21.10 7.80
N LYS A 118 0.25 -19.82 8.10
CA LYS A 118 -0.18 -19.18 9.33
C LYS A 118 -1.41 -18.33 9.05
N GLN A 119 -2.35 -18.36 9.98
CA GLN A 119 -3.46 -17.41 10.01
C GLN A 119 -3.21 -16.45 11.17
N ALA A 120 -3.32 -15.15 10.91
CA ALA A 120 -3.23 -14.16 11.98
C ALA A 120 -4.37 -14.36 12.99
N SER A 121 -4.08 -14.22 14.29
CA SER A 121 -5.09 -14.36 15.32
C SER A 121 -6.10 -13.21 15.25
N GLY A 122 -7.35 -13.48 15.66
CA GLY A 122 -8.40 -12.47 15.73
C GLY A 122 -7.98 -11.24 16.57
N GLU A 123 -7.43 -11.50 17.76
CA GLU A 123 -6.87 -10.46 18.64
C GLU A 123 -5.80 -9.59 17.96
N ALA A 124 -4.91 -10.20 17.15
CA ALA A 124 -3.91 -9.47 16.37
C ALA A 124 -4.56 -8.59 15.30
N LEU A 125 -5.63 -9.05 14.67
CA LEU A 125 -6.35 -8.29 13.64
C LEU A 125 -7.16 -7.13 14.24
N LEU A 126 -7.79 -7.32 15.41
CA LEU A 126 -8.54 -6.25 16.10
C LEU A 126 -7.65 -5.05 16.48
N LYS A 127 -6.35 -5.29 16.69
CA LYS A 127 -5.34 -4.26 16.93
C LYS A 127 -5.12 -3.33 15.74
N LEU A 128 -5.51 -3.71 14.53
CA LEU A 128 -5.43 -2.91 13.29
C LEU A 128 -6.66 -2.04 13.03
N LEU A 129 -7.69 -2.18 13.86
CA LEU A 129 -8.87 -1.35 13.80
C LEU A 129 -8.60 0.02 14.41
N THR A 130 -9.29 1.04 13.91
CA THR A 130 -9.34 2.34 14.59
C THR A 130 -10.10 2.19 15.90
N LYS A 131 -9.92 3.16 16.82
CA LYS A 131 -10.69 3.22 18.08
C LYS A 131 -12.20 3.15 17.80
N ASN A 132 -12.68 3.97 16.87
CA ASN A 132 -14.11 4.05 16.51
C ASN A 132 -14.64 2.75 15.91
N GLU A 133 -13.82 1.99 15.17
CA GLU A 133 -14.26 0.69 14.64
C GLU A 133 -14.37 -0.34 15.75
N ARG A 134 -13.39 -0.40 16.67
CA ARG A 134 -13.45 -1.30 17.82
C ARG A 134 -14.65 -1.02 18.72
N GLU A 135 -14.95 0.25 19.00
CA GLU A 135 -16.09 0.63 19.83
C GLU A 135 -17.44 0.23 19.23
N ARG A 136 -17.50 0.03 17.90
CA ARG A 136 -18.70 -0.43 17.19
C ARG A 136 -18.79 -1.95 17.08
N LEU A 137 -17.79 -2.68 17.59
CA LEU A 137 -17.80 -4.12 17.59
C LEU A 137 -18.60 -4.64 18.78
N CYS A 138 -19.81 -5.14 18.52
CA CYS A 138 -20.53 -6.00 19.45
C CYS A 138 -20.06 -7.45 19.20
N VAL A 139 -18.93 -7.86 19.79
CA VAL A 139 -18.42 -9.23 19.64
C VAL A 139 -18.49 -9.94 20.99
N ASP A 140 -19.19 -11.07 21.02
CA ASP A 140 -18.94 -12.12 22.00
C ASP A 140 -17.64 -12.85 21.61
N GLU A 141 -16.84 -13.24 22.59
CA GLU A 141 -15.40 -13.47 22.48
C GLU A 141 -15.02 -14.82 21.84
N THR A 142 -15.03 -14.94 20.51
CA THR A 142 -14.32 -16.04 19.82
C THR A 142 -13.36 -15.53 18.73
N PRO A 143 -12.20 -16.19 18.52
CA PRO A 143 -11.24 -15.80 17.48
C PRO A 143 -11.82 -15.69 16.06
N MET A 144 -12.82 -16.51 15.74
CA MET A 144 -13.50 -16.47 14.44
C MET A 144 -14.37 -15.21 14.29
N GLN A 145 -15.05 -14.79 15.35
CA GLN A 145 -15.85 -13.56 15.33
C GLN A 145 -14.95 -12.32 15.28
N GLU A 146 -13.83 -12.31 16.02
CA GLU A 146 -12.82 -11.24 15.97
C GLU A 146 -12.28 -11.04 14.55
N ARG A 147 -11.92 -12.14 13.87
CA ARG A 147 -11.44 -12.09 12.49
C ARG A 147 -12.52 -11.55 11.55
N ARG A 148 -13.75 -12.07 11.63
CA ARG A 148 -14.86 -11.62 10.79
C ARG A 148 -15.16 -10.13 11.01
N ALA A 149 -15.08 -9.67 12.26
CA ALA A 149 -15.21 -8.26 12.61
C ALA A 149 -14.14 -7.40 11.93
N PHE A 150 -12.88 -7.84 11.96
CA PHE A 150 -11.80 -7.17 11.23
C PHE A 150 -12.05 -7.14 9.72
N GLU A 151 -12.40 -8.27 9.11
CA GLU A 151 -12.60 -8.37 7.65
C GLU A 151 -13.73 -7.45 7.17
N LEU A 152 -14.83 -7.39 7.92
CA LEU A 152 -15.94 -6.47 7.65
C LEU A 152 -15.52 -5.00 7.80
N ALA A 153 -14.81 -4.67 8.87
CA ALA A 153 -14.34 -3.30 9.09
C ALA A 153 -13.33 -2.87 8.01
N PHE A 154 -12.36 -3.72 7.69
CA PHE A 154 -11.38 -3.46 6.62
C PHE A 154 -12.09 -3.27 5.28
N SER A 155 -12.97 -4.20 4.90
CA SER A 155 -13.73 -4.11 3.65
C SER A 155 -14.56 -2.83 3.59
N LYS A 156 -15.31 -2.50 4.64
CA LYS A 156 -16.07 -1.25 4.73
C LYS A 156 -15.18 -0.02 4.63
N ARG A 157 -13.98 -0.06 5.21
CA ARG A 157 -13.06 1.06 5.17
C ARG A 157 -12.56 1.32 3.76
N TYR A 158 -12.23 0.28 3.00
CA TYR A 158 -11.54 0.38 1.70
C TYR A 158 -12.44 0.08 0.48
N CYS A 159 -13.73 -0.20 0.67
CA CYS A 159 -14.65 -0.57 -0.41
C CYS A 159 -14.72 0.52 -1.48
N GLU A 160 -15.01 1.77 -1.11
CA GLU A 160 -15.18 2.88 -2.06
C GLU A 160 -13.95 3.06 -2.97
N THR A 161 -12.77 3.12 -2.36
CA THR A 161 -11.50 3.29 -3.11
C THR A 161 -11.17 2.06 -3.96
N SER A 162 -11.45 0.86 -3.45
CA SER A 162 -11.16 -0.40 -4.18
C SER A 162 -12.12 -0.59 -5.34
N GLU A 163 -13.41 -0.30 -5.16
CA GLU A 163 -14.43 -0.36 -6.22
C GLU A 163 -14.11 0.63 -7.32
N LEU A 164 -13.80 1.89 -6.97
CA LEU A 164 -13.39 2.89 -7.94
C LEU A 164 -12.16 2.44 -8.74
N PHE A 165 -11.13 1.94 -8.05
CA PHE A 165 -9.94 1.39 -8.67
C PHE A 165 -10.29 0.25 -9.64
N TRP A 166 -11.06 -0.74 -9.19
CA TRP A 166 -11.40 -1.89 -10.01
C TRP A 166 -12.30 -1.57 -11.19
N ASN A 167 -13.22 -0.63 -11.04
CA ASN A 167 -14.08 -0.14 -12.13
C ASN A 167 -13.25 0.54 -13.22
N VAL A 168 -12.30 1.39 -12.83
CA VAL A 168 -11.42 2.10 -13.77
C VAL A 168 -10.43 1.14 -14.45
N VAL A 169 -9.89 0.15 -13.73
CA VAL A 169 -9.05 -0.90 -14.33
C VAL A 169 -9.87 -1.81 -15.24
N GLY A 170 -11.16 -2.02 -14.97
CA GLY A 170 -12.03 -2.85 -15.78
C GLY A 170 -11.53 -4.30 -15.90
N LYS A 171 -12.03 -5.06 -16.87
CA LYS A 171 -11.69 -6.50 -16.97
C LYS A 171 -10.42 -6.79 -17.77
N ARG A 172 -10.11 -5.99 -18.80
CA ARG A 172 -9.17 -6.37 -19.88
C ARG A 172 -7.87 -5.59 -19.94
N ARG A 173 -7.71 -4.50 -19.19
CA ARG A 173 -6.44 -3.74 -19.18
C ARG A 173 -5.59 -4.06 -17.95
N ARG A 174 -4.29 -3.86 -18.13
CA ARG A 174 -3.28 -3.87 -17.06
C ARG A 174 -3.47 -2.65 -16.16
N ILE A 175 -3.15 -2.84 -14.88
CA ILE A 175 -3.04 -1.77 -13.90
C ILE A 175 -1.83 -0.90 -14.26
N LYS A 176 -2.00 0.41 -14.24
CA LYS A 176 -0.96 1.42 -14.47
C LYS A 176 -0.69 2.18 -13.17
N VAL A 177 0.47 2.83 -13.09
CA VAL A 177 0.83 3.72 -11.97
C VAL A 177 -0.24 4.78 -11.72
N LEU A 178 -0.77 5.37 -12.80
CA LEU A 178 -1.85 6.34 -12.76
C LEU A 178 -3.15 5.78 -12.17
N ASP A 179 -3.32 4.48 -11.93
CA ASP A 179 -4.52 3.96 -11.26
C ASP A 179 -4.37 3.94 -9.74
N LEU A 180 -3.13 3.87 -9.22
CA LEU A 180 -2.87 3.70 -7.79
C LEU A 180 -3.39 4.86 -6.93
N HIS A 181 -3.53 6.06 -7.51
CA HIS A 181 -4.13 7.20 -6.81
C HIS A 181 -5.59 6.96 -6.42
N LEU A 182 -6.31 6.07 -7.11
CA LEU A 182 -7.70 5.72 -6.81
C LEU A 182 -7.82 4.92 -5.50
N LEU A 183 -6.73 4.29 -5.04
CA LEU A 183 -6.66 3.57 -3.77
C LEU A 183 -6.46 4.51 -2.56
N SER A 184 -6.28 5.81 -2.79
CA SER A 184 -6.09 6.80 -1.72
C SER A 184 -7.41 7.39 -1.25
N LYS A 185 -7.78 7.15 0.01
CA LYS A 185 -8.95 7.79 0.66
C LYS A 185 -8.84 9.30 0.74
N TYR A 186 -7.62 9.81 0.84
CA TYR A 186 -7.38 11.24 0.97
C TYR A 186 -7.41 11.97 -0.38
N ARG A 187 -7.87 11.32 -1.45
CA ARG A 187 -7.89 11.89 -2.79
C ARG A 187 -8.63 13.24 -2.85
N PRO A 188 -9.85 13.40 -2.31
CA PRO A 188 -10.54 14.69 -2.36
C PRO A 188 -9.75 15.80 -1.64
N GLN A 189 -9.18 15.51 -0.47
CA GLN A 189 -8.39 16.52 0.26
C GLN A 189 -7.08 16.85 -0.45
N ARG A 190 -6.40 15.86 -1.05
CA ARG A 190 -5.15 16.07 -1.80
C ARG A 190 -5.40 16.85 -3.09
N GLU A 191 -6.47 16.54 -3.82
CA GLU A 191 -6.87 17.30 -5.02
C GLU A 191 -7.23 18.74 -4.67
N ALA A 192 -7.98 18.96 -3.58
CA ALA A 192 -8.27 20.30 -3.08
C ALA A 192 -7.00 21.06 -2.64
N ALA A 193 -6.09 20.41 -1.92
CA ALA A 193 -4.82 21.01 -1.51
C ALA A 193 -3.91 21.34 -2.70
N LEU A 194 -3.85 20.48 -3.72
CA LEU A 194 -3.11 20.73 -4.97
C LEU A 194 -3.71 21.91 -5.75
N PHE A 195 -5.04 21.97 -5.84
CA PHE A 195 -5.74 23.08 -6.47
C PHE A 195 -5.45 24.41 -5.78
N LEU A 196 -5.53 24.45 -4.45
CA LEU A 196 -5.18 25.62 -3.63
C LEU A 196 -3.70 26.00 -3.80
N LYS A 197 -2.78 25.03 -3.82
CA LYS A 197 -1.36 25.28 -4.05
C LYS A 197 -1.12 25.93 -5.41
N LYS A 198 -1.75 25.42 -6.47
CA LYS A 198 -1.64 25.98 -7.83
C LYS A 198 -2.20 27.41 -7.91
N GLN A 199 -3.32 27.69 -7.26
CA GLN A 199 -3.86 29.05 -7.16
C GLN A 199 -2.89 29.99 -6.42
N ASN A 200 -2.30 29.52 -5.32
CA ASN A 200 -1.32 30.31 -4.58
C ASN A 200 -0.06 30.58 -5.41
N GLU A 201 0.47 29.59 -6.14
CA GLU A 201 1.61 29.77 -7.05
C GLU A 201 1.30 30.79 -8.17
N GLN A 202 0.09 30.73 -8.74
CA GLN A 202 -0.36 31.71 -9.73
C GLN A 202 -0.46 33.11 -9.15
N ARG A 203 -1.05 33.25 -7.95
CA ARG A 203 -1.12 34.53 -7.23
C ARG A 203 0.26 35.09 -6.90
N TRP A 204 1.19 34.25 -6.44
CA TRP A 204 2.57 34.64 -6.18
C TRP A 204 3.27 35.12 -7.46
N THR A 205 3.10 34.39 -8.57
CA THR A 205 3.69 34.76 -9.86
C THR A 205 3.12 36.07 -10.40
N GLN A 206 1.82 36.29 -10.23
CA GLN A 206 1.16 37.53 -10.59
C GLN A 206 1.65 38.70 -9.73
N TRP A 207 1.70 38.52 -8.41
CA TRP A 207 2.19 39.53 -7.47
C TRP A 207 3.66 39.89 -7.70
N THR A 208 4.53 38.91 -7.93
CA THR A 208 5.95 39.18 -8.26
C THR A 208 6.09 39.92 -9.58
N SER A 209 5.27 39.60 -10.59
CA SER A 209 5.27 40.31 -11.87
C SER A 209 4.78 41.76 -11.72
N GLU A 210 3.76 42.00 -10.89
CA GLU A 210 3.25 43.34 -10.58
C GLU A 210 4.31 44.18 -9.83
N ILE A 211 4.98 43.61 -8.82
CA ILE A 211 6.06 44.29 -8.09
C ILE A 211 7.27 44.58 -8.99
N MET A 212 7.69 43.64 -9.84
CA MET A 212 8.80 43.86 -10.78
C MET A 212 8.43 44.82 -11.92
N GLY A 213 7.15 44.93 -12.29
CA GLY A 213 6.65 45.92 -13.25
C GLY A 213 6.46 47.32 -12.66
N LEU A 214 6.50 47.46 -11.33
CA LEU A 214 6.37 48.73 -10.59
C LEU A 214 7.72 49.31 -10.14
N THR A 215 8.86 48.75 -10.56
CA THR A 215 10.17 49.37 -10.29
C THR A 215 10.19 50.76 -10.91
N PRO A 216 10.32 51.85 -10.12
CA PRO A 216 10.34 53.20 -10.68
C PRO A 216 11.59 53.32 -11.54
N THR A 217 11.44 53.72 -12.80
CA THR A 217 12.54 54.24 -13.60
C THR A 217 13.05 55.48 -12.88
N THR A 218 14.13 55.34 -12.11
CA THR A 218 14.84 56.48 -11.52
C THR A 218 15.42 57.30 -12.67
N VAL A 219 14.86 58.50 -12.87
CA VAL A 219 15.47 59.61 -13.59
C VAL A 219 16.25 60.45 -12.57
#